data_AF-A0A6I9I903-F1
#
_entry.id   AF-A0A6I9I903-F1
#
_cell.length_a   1.000
_cell.length_b   1.000
_cell.length_c   1.000
_cell.angle_alpha   90.00
_cell.angle_beta   90.00
_cell.angle_gamma   90.00
#
_symmetry.space_group_name_H-M   'P 1'
#
loop_
_entity.id
_entity.type
_entity.pdbx_description
1 polymer ?
#
loop_
_entity_poly.entity_id
_entity_poly.type
_entity_poly.pdbx_seq_one_letter_code
_entity_poly.pdbx_strand_id
1 'polypeptide(L)'
;MKALPLLLLPVLWLLVCGNSLCPMDEALNEKIQDATSFLILDVIRKVRLDCRSVTSRGDLVTCPSGFAVTGCTCGSACGSWDVRAETTCHCQCAGMDWTGARCCHLQA
;
A
#
# COMPACT_ATOMS: atom_id res chain seq x y z
N MET A 1 -38.34 55.48 -11.88
CA MET A 1 -37.22 55.00 -12.73
C MET A 1 -36.02 54.79 -11.81
N LYS A 2 -35.28 53.66 -11.89
CA LYS A 2 -34.10 53.29 -11.06
C LYS A 2 -34.31 52.30 -9.88
N ALA A 3 -35.03 51.20 -10.09
CA ALA A 3 -34.92 50.02 -9.19
C ALA A 3 -34.47 48.75 -9.94
N LEU A 4 -34.61 48.73 -11.26
CA LEU A 4 -34.22 47.62 -12.13
C LEU A 4 -32.72 47.24 -12.12
N PRO A 5 -31.75 48.17 -11.94
CA PRO A 5 -30.33 47.78 -11.98
C PRO A 5 -29.86 47.04 -10.72
N LEU A 6 -30.58 47.16 -9.58
CA LEU A 6 -30.18 46.56 -8.30
C LEU A 6 -30.50 45.05 -8.21
N LEU A 7 -31.45 44.56 -9.01
CA LEU A 7 -31.83 43.14 -9.07
C LEU A 7 -30.97 42.33 -10.05
N LEU A 8 -30.16 42.98 -10.90
CA LEU A 8 -29.29 42.32 -11.87
C LEU A 8 -27.91 41.96 -11.30
N LEU A 9 -27.47 42.67 -10.24
CA LEU A 9 -26.19 42.41 -9.56
C LEU A 9 -26.11 41.02 -8.88
N PRO A 10 -27.15 40.52 -8.17
CA PRO A 10 -27.12 39.19 -7.56
C PRO A 10 -27.12 38.06 -8.60
N VAL A 11 -27.81 38.27 -9.73
CA VAL A 11 -27.88 37.30 -10.83
C VAL A 11 -26.54 37.20 -11.57
N LEU A 12 -25.85 38.33 -11.72
CA LEU A 12 -24.49 38.36 -12.29
C LEU A 12 -23.47 37.69 -11.36
N TRP A 13 -23.63 37.82 -10.04
CA TRP A 13 -22.81 37.11 -9.05
C TRP A 13 -23.04 35.59 -9.07
N LEU A 14 -24.27 35.13 -9.32
CA LEU A 14 -24.60 33.70 -9.48
C LEU A 14 -24.00 33.09 -10.76
N LEU A 15 -23.80 33.90 -11.81
CA LEU A 15 -23.18 33.47 -13.07
C LEU A 15 -21.65 33.35 -13.00
N VAL A 16 -21.01 33.97 -11.99
CA VAL A 16 -19.54 33.89 -11.78
C VAL A 16 -19.14 32.58 -11.10
N CYS A 17 -20.07 31.91 -10.42
CA CYS A 17 -19.85 30.58 -9.81
C CYS A 17 -20.45 29.46 -10.66
N GLY A 18 -20.16 29.44 -11.97
CA GLY A 18 -20.54 28.33 -12.83
C GLY A 18 -19.68 27.10 -12.54
N ASN A 19 -20.26 26.07 -11.91
CA ASN A 19 -19.89 24.65 -11.79
C ASN A 19 -18.43 24.20 -11.50
N SER A 20 -17.39 24.96 -11.81
CA SER A 20 -16.00 24.73 -11.41
C SER A 20 -15.56 25.87 -10.49
N LEU A 21 -15.57 25.59 -9.19
CA LEU A 21 -15.27 26.58 -8.15
C LEU A 21 -13.85 27.17 -8.24
N CYS A 22 -12.95 26.67 -9.10
CA CYS A 22 -11.68 27.29 -9.50
C CYS A 22 -11.14 26.66 -10.81
N PRO A 23 -11.30 27.28 -12.00
CA PRO A 23 -10.84 26.70 -13.27
C PRO A 23 -9.31 26.52 -13.35
N MET A 24 -8.54 27.31 -12.61
CA MET A 24 -7.09 27.14 -12.47
C MET A 24 -6.73 25.90 -11.65
N ASP A 25 -7.51 25.61 -10.60
CA ASP A 25 -7.30 24.41 -9.76
C ASP A 25 -7.70 23.14 -10.51
N GLU A 26 -8.75 23.22 -11.34
CA GLU A 26 -9.13 22.12 -12.26
C GLU A 26 -7.99 21.77 -13.22
N ALA A 27 -7.44 22.79 -13.90
CA ALA A 27 -6.32 22.60 -14.82
C ALA A 27 -5.04 22.11 -14.11
N LEU A 28 -4.79 22.57 -12.89
CA LEU A 28 -3.68 22.08 -12.07
C LEU A 28 -3.90 20.60 -11.68
N ASN A 29 -5.11 20.24 -11.26
CA ASN A 29 -5.45 18.87 -10.88
C ASN A 29 -5.32 17.90 -12.06
N GLU A 30 -5.81 18.29 -13.25
CA GLU A 30 -5.61 17.51 -14.48
C GLU A 30 -4.12 17.31 -14.77
N LYS A 31 -3.31 18.37 -14.63
CA LYS A 31 -1.87 18.28 -14.89
C LYS A 31 -1.13 17.41 -13.86
N ILE A 32 -1.53 17.48 -12.60
CA ILE A 32 -1.01 16.61 -11.53
C ILE A 32 -1.37 15.17 -11.84
N GLN A 33 -2.63 14.88 -12.19
CA GLN A 33 -3.08 13.52 -12.48
C GLN A 33 -2.34 12.92 -13.68
N ASP A 34 -2.16 13.69 -14.75
CA ASP A 34 -1.38 13.29 -15.94
C ASP A 34 0.07 12.96 -15.56
N ALA A 35 0.77 13.88 -14.89
CA ALA A 35 2.16 13.67 -14.47
C ALA A 35 2.31 12.50 -13.48
N THR A 36 1.40 12.40 -12.51
CA THR A 36 1.44 11.37 -11.46
C THR A 36 1.21 9.98 -12.04
N SER A 37 0.33 9.84 -13.05
CA SER A 37 0.10 8.56 -13.74
C SER A 37 1.39 7.98 -14.32
N PHE A 38 2.17 8.80 -15.03
CA PHE A 38 3.46 8.36 -15.59
C PHE A 38 4.49 8.04 -14.50
N LEU A 39 4.58 8.88 -13.46
CA LEU A 39 5.54 8.70 -12.37
C LEU A 39 5.24 7.45 -11.53
N ILE A 40 3.97 7.17 -11.22
CA ILE A 40 3.56 5.99 -10.46
C ILE A 40 4.00 4.71 -11.17
N LEU A 41 3.79 4.62 -12.49
CA LEU A 41 4.19 3.44 -13.25
C LEU A 41 5.71 3.25 -13.26
N ASP A 42 6.48 4.32 -13.36
CA ASP A 42 7.95 4.26 -13.30
C ASP A 42 8.44 3.82 -11.91
N VAL A 43 7.84 4.35 -10.84
CA VAL A 43 8.16 3.98 -9.46
C VAL A 43 7.80 2.53 -9.17
N ILE A 44 6.58 2.09 -9.50
CA ILE A 44 6.13 0.71 -9.24
C ILE A 44 7.02 -0.31 -9.97
N ARG A 45 7.49 0.00 -11.19
CA ARG A 45 8.43 -0.87 -11.92
C ARG A 45 9.78 -1.03 -11.23
N LYS A 46 10.17 -0.08 -10.38
CA LYS A 46 11.43 -0.12 -9.63
C LYS A 46 11.29 -0.81 -8.28
N VAL A 47 10.08 -0.87 -7.72
CA VAL A 47 9.80 -1.62 -6.50
C VAL A 47 10.10 -3.10 -6.72
N ARG A 48 10.92 -3.66 -5.82
CA ARG A 48 11.29 -5.07 -5.82
C ARG A 48 10.76 -5.74 -4.55
N LEU A 49 10.48 -7.04 -4.65
CA LEU A 49 10.24 -7.86 -3.48
C LEU A 49 11.57 -8.46 -3.04
N ASP A 50 12.14 -7.95 -1.95
CA ASP A 50 13.35 -8.50 -1.36
C ASP A 50 12.95 -9.58 -0.36
N CYS A 51 13.44 -10.79 -0.60
CA CYS A 51 13.06 -11.98 0.14
C CYS A 51 14.28 -12.76 0.62
N ARG A 52 14.27 -13.12 1.89
CA ARG A 52 15.26 -13.99 2.52
C ARG A 52 14.60 -15.12 3.29
N SER A 53 15.33 -16.20 3.46
CA SER A 53 14.91 -17.29 4.33
C SER A 53 15.66 -17.20 5.64
N VAL A 54 14.94 -17.31 6.76
CA VAL A 54 15.52 -17.46 8.10
C VAL A 54 15.19 -18.84 8.62
N THR A 55 16.11 -19.43 9.36
CA THR A 55 15.92 -20.75 9.98
C THR A 55 16.35 -20.69 11.43
N SER A 56 15.68 -21.49 12.26
CA SER A 56 16.03 -21.69 13.67
C SER A 56 15.81 -23.16 14.05
N ARG A 57 16.50 -23.61 15.08
CA ARG A 57 16.19 -24.90 15.72
C ARG A 57 14.86 -24.80 16.46
N GLY A 58 14.18 -25.93 16.59
CA GLY A 58 12.87 -26.02 17.23
C GLY A 58 11.71 -25.70 16.29
N ASP A 59 10.57 -25.40 16.88
CA ASP A 59 9.25 -25.25 16.23
C ASP A 59 8.93 -23.80 15.82
N LEU A 60 9.80 -22.83 16.14
CA LEU A 60 9.53 -21.41 15.92
C LEU A 60 10.68 -20.71 15.21
N VAL A 61 10.32 -19.83 14.26
CA VAL A 61 11.25 -18.83 13.73
C VAL A 61 10.50 -17.55 13.40
N THR A 62 11.11 -16.41 13.72
CA THR A 62 10.50 -15.09 13.53
C THR A 62 11.25 -14.33 12.44
N CYS A 63 10.51 -13.77 11.49
CA CYS A 63 11.06 -12.88 10.49
C CYS A 63 11.62 -11.61 11.15
N PRO A 64 12.72 -11.04 10.65
CA PRO A 64 13.23 -9.77 11.16
C PRO A 64 12.23 -8.65 10.97
N SER A 65 12.29 -7.63 11.83
CA SER A 65 11.42 -6.46 11.75
C SER A 65 11.43 -5.84 10.35
N GLY A 66 10.23 -5.49 9.85
CA GLY A 66 10.02 -4.95 8.50
C GLY A 66 9.78 -6.02 7.43
N PHE A 67 9.94 -7.31 7.75
CA PHE A 67 9.62 -8.40 6.81
C PHE A 67 8.33 -9.12 7.23
N ALA A 68 7.49 -9.43 6.25
CA ALA A 68 6.32 -10.28 6.41
C ALA A 68 6.65 -11.74 6.09
N VAL A 69 5.98 -12.68 6.76
CA VAL A 69 6.04 -14.11 6.43
C VAL A 69 5.24 -14.37 5.15
N THR A 70 5.89 -14.90 4.12
CA THR A 70 5.24 -15.34 2.87
C THR A 70 5.08 -16.86 2.78
N GLY A 71 5.77 -17.60 3.65
CA GLY A 71 5.61 -19.04 3.76
C GLY A 71 6.51 -19.62 4.84
N CYS A 72 6.16 -20.81 5.33
CA CYS A 72 6.94 -21.55 6.30
C CYS A 72 7.37 -22.90 5.73
N THR A 73 8.44 -23.44 6.30
CA THR A 73 8.92 -24.79 6.03
C THR A 73 9.38 -25.41 7.35
N CYS A 74 9.17 -26.71 7.50
CA CYS A 74 9.46 -27.43 8.72
C CYS A 74 10.40 -28.59 8.41
N GLY A 75 11.27 -28.92 9.37
CA GLY A 75 12.05 -30.14 9.31
C GLY A 75 11.19 -31.40 9.48
N SER A 76 11.85 -32.55 9.44
CA SER A 76 11.22 -33.86 9.61
C SER A 76 10.00 -34.14 8.70
N ALA A 77 10.00 -33.55 7.50
CA ALA A 77 8.90 -33.62 6.53
C ALA A 77 7.52 -33.17 7.09
N CYS A 78 7.50 -32.31 8.11
CA CYS A 78 6.27 -31.76 8.65
C CYS A 78 5.63 -30.75 7.68
N GLY A 79 4.38 -30.98 7.29
CA GLY A 79 3.61 -30.07 6.44
C GLY A 79 2.65 -29.15 7.21
N SER A 80 2.53 -29.32 8.53
CA SER A 80 1.58 -28.59 9.37
C SER A 80 2.26 -27.41 10.06
N TRP A 81 1.90 -26.20 9.67
CA TRP A 81 2.42 -24.97 10.25
C TRP A 81 1.37 -23.85 10.27
N ASP A 82 1.58 -22.88 11.14
CA ASP A 82 0.81 -21.63 11.21
C ASP A 82 1.74 -20.41 11.30
N VAL A 83 1.17 -19.23 11.02
CA VAL A 83 1.84 -17.94 11.24
C VAL A 83 1.22 -17.24 12.43
N ARG A 84 2.03 -16.95 13.44
CA ARG A 84 1.66 -16.24 14.66
C ARG A 84 2.06 -14.78 14.56
N ALA A 85 1.15 -13.90 14.98
CA ALA A 85 1.36 -12.45 14.97
C ALA A 85 1.91 -11.92 13.64
N GLU A 86 1.57 -12.58 12.52
CA GLU A 86 1.98 -12.25 11.15
C GLU A 86 3.49 -12.33 10.85
N THR A 87 4.33 -12.56 11.86
CA THR A 87 5.80 -12.50 11.75
C THR A 87 6.51 -13.80 12.07
N THR A 88 5.82 -14.75 12.72
CA THR A 88 6.47 -15.94 13.29
C THR A 88 5.87 -17.22 12.71
N CYS A 89 6.69 -18.01 12.04
CA CYS A 89 6.31 -19.36 11.64
C CYS A 89 6.36 -20.29 12.85
N HIS A 90 5.33 -21.12 13.00
CA HIS A 90 5.25 -22.17 14.01
C HIS A 90 4.95 -23.52 13.33
N CYS A 91 5.86 -24.49 13.48
CA CYS A 91 5.68 -25.85 13.00
C CYS A 91 5.00 -26.71 14.06
N GLN A 92 3.89 -27.35 13.71
CA GLN A 92 2.97 -27.94 14.69
C GLN A 92 3.23 -29.43 15.00
N CYS A 93 4.09 -30.09 14.22
CA CYS A 93 4.38 -31.50 14.45
C CYS A 93 5.19 -31.69 15.75
N ALA A 94 5.08 -32.87 16.35
CA ALA A 94 5.85 -33.18 17.54
C ALA A 94 7.35 -33.36 17.21
N GLY A 95 8.22 -32.88 18.09
CA GLY A 95 9.66 -33.13 18.01
C GLY A 95 10.39 -32.38 16.89
N MET A 96 10.03 -31.12 16.63
CA MET A 96 10.64 -30.36 15.54
C MET A 96 12.13 -30.12 15.73
N ASP A 97 12.90 -30.56 14.74
CA ASP A 97 14.35 -30.36 14.61
C ASP A 97 14.67 -28.90 14.24
N TRP A 98 13.95 -28.36 13.25
CA TRP A 98 14.11 -26.98 12.82
C TRP A 98 12.85 -26.43 12.12
N THR A 99 12.76 -25.11 12.09
CA THR A 99 11.71 -24.34 11.40
C THR A 99 12.34 -23.26 10.54
N GLY A 100 11.79 -23.04 9.35
CA GLY A 100 12.18 -21.99 8.42
C GLY A 100 11.02 -21.09 8.05
N ALA A 101 11.31 -19.81 7.84
CA ALA A 101 10.36 -18.83 7.32
C ALA A 101 10.93 -18.16 6.07
N ARG A 102 10.10 -17.98 5.05
CA ARG A 102 10.35 -17.08 3.93
C ARG A 102 9.83 -15.70 4.32
N CYS A 103 10.76 -14.75 4.43
CA CYS A 103 10.50 -13.39 4.88
C CYS A 103 10.69 -12.45 3.71
N CYS A 104 9.70 -11.63 3.38
CA CYS A 104 9.78 -10.67 2.29
C CYS A 104 9.36 -9.26 2.72
N HIS A 105 9.93 -8.24 2.07
CA HIS A 105 9.50 -6.84 2.18
C HIS A 105 9.59 -6.15 0.82
N LEU A 106 8.85 -5.06 0.66
CA LEU A 106 8.96 -4.22 -0.53
C LEU A 106 10.18 -3.30 -0.38
N GLN A 107 11.09 -3.38 -1.35
CA GLN A 107 12.23 -2.50 -1.47
C GLN A 107 11.98 -1.51 -2.61
N ALA A 108 11.87 -0.23 -2.26
CA ALA A 108 11.76 0.87 -3.21
C ALA A 108 13.13 1.30 -3.75
#